data_AF-N9RSQ2-F1
#
_entry.id   AF-N9RSQ2-F1
#
_cell.length_a   1.000
_cell.length_b   1.000
_cell.length_c   1.000
_cell.angle_alpha   90.00
_cell.angle_beta   90.00
_cell.angle_gamma   90.00
#
_symmetry.space_group_name_H-M   'P 1'
#
loop_
_entity.id
_entity.type
_entity.pdbx_description
1 polymer ?
#
loop_
_entity_poly.entity_id
_entity_poly.type
_entity_poly.pdbx_seq_one_letter_code
_entity_poly.pdbx_strand_id
1 'polypeptide(L)'
;MWHVVASEDYTMKNYVISLTYADQRRDHILSIFQKQAIDFCFFDAVTPATMEQIANALGLDITKTDLAKSEVARGGPTCLNN
;
A
#
# COMPACT_ATOMS: atom_id res chain seq x y z
N MET A 1 -34.27 13.52 18.93
CA MET A 1 -32.98 14.25 18.95
C MET A 1 -31.91 13.22 18.65
N TRP A 2 -31.47 13.11 17.40
CA TRP A 2 -30.44 12.16 17.00
C TRP A 2 -29.09 12.87 17.12
N HIS A 3 -28.23 12.37 17.99
CA HIS A 3 -26.84 12.81 18.06
C HIS A 3 -26.10 12.19 16.87
N VAL A 4 -25.73 13.03 15.90
CA VAL A 4 -24.75 12.67 14.90
C VAL A 4 -23.39 12.71 15.59
N VAL A 5 -22.80 11.54 15.84
CA VAL A 5 -21.38 11.44 16.20
C VAL A 5 -20.62 11.55 14.87
N ALA A 6 -20.05 12.71 14.60
CA ALA A 6 -19.05 12.83 13.55
C ALA A 6 -17.85 11.97 13.97
N SER A 7 -17.65 10.82 13.33
CA SER A 7 -16.43 10.04 13.52
C SER A 7 -15.26 10.85 13.00
N GLU A 8 -14.24 11.01 13.81
CA GLU A 8 -13.07 11.82 13.50
C GLU A 8 -12.38 11.32 12.21
N ASP A 9 -12.25 12.27 11.29
CA ASP A 9 -11.13 12.44 10.36
C ASP A 9 -11.00 11.48 9.15
N TYR A 10 -11.81 11.73 8.11
CA TYR A 10 -11.47 11.31 6.75
C TYR A 10 -10.46 12.29 6.13
N THR A 11 -9.24 12.40 6.66
CA THR A 11 -8.14 13.01 5.89
C THR A 11 -7.80 12.11 4.72
N MET A 12 -7.82 12.62 3.49
CA MET A 12 -7.26 11.89 2.35
C MET A 12 -5.76 11.67 2.58
N LYS A 13 -5.35 10.40 2.71
CA LYS A 13 -3.95 10.00 2.89
C LYS A 13 -3.32 9.71 1.52
N ASN A 14 -2.09 10.20 1.33
CA ASN A 14 -1.31 9.87 0.13
C ASN A 14 -0.62 8.51 0.32
N TYR A 15 -0.64 7.67 -0.72
CA TYR A 15 0.03 6.37 -0.69
C TYR A 15 0.98 6.21 -1.87
N VAL A 16 2.17 5.67 -1.58
CA VAL A 16 3.18 5.35 -2.58
C VAL A 16 3.41 3.85 -2.61
N ILE A 17 3.03 3.20 -3.72
CA ILE A 17 3.27 1.77 -3.91
C ILE A 17 4.72 1.56 -4.40
N SER A 18 5.49 0.74 -3.70
CA SER A 18 6.90 0.45 -4.06
C SER A 18 7.36 -0.92 -3.58
N LEU A 19 8.36 -1.49 -4.24
CA LEU A 19 8.99 -2.73 -3.79
C LEU A 19 9.75 -2.49 -2.47
N THR A 20 9.69 -3.46 -1.56
CA THR A 20 10.33 -3.39 -0.23
C THR A 20 11.84 -3.27 -0.31
N TYR A 21 12.46 -3.91 -1.29
CA TYR A 21 13.91 -3.94 -1.50
C TYR A 21 14.42 -2.80 -2.40
N ALA A 22 13.59 -1.80 -2.70
CA ALA A 22 13.97 -0.64 -3.51
C ALA A 22 14.40 0.55 -2.62
N ASP A 23 15.28 0.31 -1.65
CA ASP A 23 15.64 1.24 -0.57
C ASP A 23 16.05 2.62 -1.09
N GLN A 24 16.98 2.67 -2.06
CA GLN A 24 17.45 3.92 -2.66
C GLN A 24 16.31 4.76 -3.25
N ARG A 25 15.30 4.10 -3.84
CA ARG A 25 14.15 4.79 -4.42
C ARG A 25 13.18 5.26 -3.34
N ARG A 26 13.00 4.49 -2.26
CA ARG A 26 12.17 4.89 -1.11
C ARG A 26 12.77 6.11 -0.40
N ASP A 27 14.08 6.11 -0.16
CA ASP A 27 14.80 7.24 0.44
C ASP A 27 14.68 8.50 -0.41
N HIS A 28 14.82 8.37 -1.73
CA HIS A 28 14.65 9.49 -2.64
C HIS A 28 13.25 10.09 -2.54
N ILE A 29 12.20 9.25 -2.61
CA ILE A 29 10.80 9.68 -2.50
C ILE A 29 10.54 10.35 -1.14
N LEU A 30 11.01 9.74 -0.06
CA LEU A 30 10.89 10.29 1.30
C LEU A 30 11.45 11.72 1.35
N SER A 31 12.66 11.93 0.83
CA SER A 31 13.26 13.27 0.85
C SER A 31 12.46 14.31 0.03
N ILE A 32 11.81 13.89 -1.06
CA ILE A 32 11.02 14.80 -1.91
C ILE A 32 9.71 15.19 -1.22
N PHE A 33 8.99 14.23 -0.64
CA PHE A 33 7.73 14.48 0.06
C PHE A 33 7.95 15.29 1.35
N GLN A 34 9.03 14.99 2.10
CA GLN A 34 9.42 15.77 3.27
C GLN A 34 9.71 17.23 2.95
N LYS A 35 10.38 17.52 1.82
CA LYS A 35 10.63 18.90 1.37
C LYS A 35 9.35 19.68 1.09
N GLN A 36 8.27 18.99 0.74
CA GLN A 36 6.98 19.61 0.42
C GLN A 36 6.00 19.58 1.61
N ALA A 37 6.42 19.04 2.77
CA ALA A 37 5.57 18.81 3.94
C ALA A 37 4.29 18.03 3.59
N ILE A 38 4.40 17.05 2.70
CA ILE A 38 3.29 16.17 2.29
C ILE A 38 3.39 14.87 3.06
N ASP A 39 2.41 14.58 3.90
CA ASP A 39 2.29 13.30 4.58
C ASP A 39 1.89 12.20 3.59
N PHE A 40 2.57 11.06 3.68
CA PHE A 40 2.29 9.89 2.86
C PHE A 40 2.70 8.59 3.56
N CYS A 41 2.22 7.45 3.05
CA CYS A 41 2.61 6.13 3.52
C CYS A 41 3.09 5.26 2.35
N PHE A 42 4.06 4.38 2.61
CA PHE A 42 4.42 3.36 1.62
C PHE A 42 3.42 2.20 1.64
N PHE A 43 3.23 1.61 0.47
CA PHE A 43 2.54 0.34 0.29
C PHE A 43 3.53 -0.59 -0.41
N ASP A 44 3.85 -1.71 0.22
CA ASP A 44 4.71 -2.74 -0.29
C ASP A 44 4.04 -3.39 -1.51
N ALA A 45 4.69 -3.30 -2.67
CA ALA A 45 4.20 -3.93 -3.88
C ALA A 45 4.29 -5.46 -3.74
N VAL A 46 3.19 -6.14 -4.07
CA VAL A 46 3.20 -7.61 -4.17
C VAL A 46 3.95 -8.01 -5.42
N THR A 47 4.80 -9.01 -5.27
CA THR A 47 5.55 -9.63 -6.35
C THR A 47 4.93 -10.98 -6.70
N PRO A 48 5.16 -11.52 -7.90
CA PRO A 48 4.67 -12.86 -8.24
C PRO A 48 5.08 -13.95 -7.22
N ALA A 49 6.22 -13.76 -6.55
CA ALA A 49 6.71 -14.66 -5.51
C ALA A 49 5.92 -14.58 -4.19
N THR A 50 5.37 -13.40 -3.85
CA THR A 50 4.64 -13.15 -2.59
C THR A 50 3.11 -13.22 -2.77
N MET A 51 2.65 -13.25 -4.01
CA MET A 51 1.24 -13.16 -4.39
C MET A 51 0.37 -14.29 -3.83
N GLU A 52 0.80 -15.54 -3.92
CA GLU A 52 0.03 -16.67 -3.39
C GLU A 52 -0.11 -16.61 -1.87
N GLN A 53 0.96 -16.21 -1.18
CA GLN A 53 0.94 -16.06 0.28
C GLN A 53 -0.02 -14.96 0.72
N ILE A 54 -0.01 -13.82 0.03
CA ILE A 54 -0.84 -12.66 0.36
C ILE A 54 -2.30 -12.90 -0.03
N ALA A 55 -2.56 -13.55 -1.17
CA ALA A 55 -3.91 -13.95 -1.55
C ALA A 55 -4.53 -14.89 -0.49
N ASN A 56 -3.77 -15.87 -0.01
CA ASN A 56 -4.23 -16.76 1.06
C ASN A 56 -4.51 -15.99 2.36
N ALA A 57 -3.60 -15.10 2.76
CA ALA A 57 -3.79 -14.27 3.96
C ALA A 57 -5.03 -13.37 3.89
N LEU A 58 -5.41 -12.93 2.69
CA LEU A 58 -6.60 -12.11 2.43
C LEU A 58 -7.86 -12.93 2.13
N GLY A 59 -7.78 -14.27 2.12
CA GLY A 59 -8.89 -15.15 1.75
C GLY A 59 -9.33 -15.01 0.29
N LEU A 60 -8.44 -14.57 -0.59
CA LEU A 60 -8.69 -14.39 -2.02
C LEU A 60 -8.34 -15.66 -2.81
N ASP A 61 -9.29 -16.17 -3.57
CA ASP A 61 -9.07 -17.27 -4.50
C ASP A 61 -8.53 -16.74 -5.84
N ILE A 62 -7.21 -16.64 -5.95
CA ILE A 62 -6.50 -16.19 -7.17
C ILE A 62 -6.31 -17.30 -8.21
N THR A 63 -6.77 -18.53 -7.94
CA THR A 63 -6.67 -19.64 -8.88
C THR A 63 -7.75 -19.61 -9.96
N LYS A 64 -8.82 -18.84 -9.73
CA LYS A 64 -9.95 -18.66 -10.65
C LYS A 64 -9.82 -17.40 -11.51
N THR A 65 -8.62 -17.09 -11.98
CA THR A 65 -8.39 -15.94 -12.87
C THR A 65 -7.66 -16.41 -14.12
N ASP A 66 -8.13 -16.02 -15.30
CA ASP A 66 -7.48 -16.28 -16.59
C ASP A 66 -6.20 -15.45 -16.80
N LEU A 67 -5.66 -14.84 -15.73
CA LEU A 67 -4.54 -13.91 -15.77
C LEU A 67 -3.24 -14.63 -15.40
N ALA A 68 -2.16 -14.29 -16.10
CA ALA A 68 -0.84 -14.81 -15.80
C ALA A 68 -0.36 -14.30 -14.43
N LYS A 69 0.52 -15.05 -13.76
CA LYS A 69 1.03 -14.67 -12.42
C LYS A 69 1.71 -13.28 -12.38
N SER A 70 2.17 -12.77 -13.53
CA SER A 70 2.71 -11.42 -13.69
C SER A 70 1.67 -10.30 -13.68
N GLU A 71 0.38 -10.61 -13.82
CA GLU A 71 -0.71 -9.63 -13.94
C GLU A 71 -1.49 -9.41 -12.62
N VAL A 72 -1.34 -10.30 -11.63
CA VAL A 72 -2.18 -10.36 -10.42
C VAL A 72 -1.56 -9.64 -9.20
N ALA A 73 -0.39 -9.01 -9.36
CA ALA A 73 0.31 -8.29 -8.30
C ALA A 73 -0.49 -7.08 -7.73
N ARG A 74 -0.85 -7.12 -6.43
CA ARG A 74 -1.53 -6.01 -5.71
C ARG A 74 -0.99 -5.88 -4.28
N GLY A 75 -0.43 -4.71 -3.91
CA GLY A 75 0.35 -4.43 -2.68
C GLY A 75 -0.34 -4.54 -1.31
N GLY A 76 0.38 -4.27 -0.19
CA GLY A 76 -0.11 -4.06 1.20
C GLY A 76 0.56 -2.85 1.93
N PRO A 77 0.00 -2.20 2.98
CA PRO A 77 0.55 -0.97 3.57
C PRO A 77 1.70 -1.19 4.55
N THR A 78 2.73 -0.32 4.50
CA THR A 78 3.79 -0.17 5.51
C THR A 78 4.01 1.32 5.79
N CYS A 79 3.51 1.80 6.93
CA CYS A 79 3.65 3.20 7.33
C CYS A 79 5.03 3.45 7.97
N LEU A 80 5.81 4.35 7.38
CA LEU A 80 6.98 4.93 8.03
C LEU A 80 6.51 6.23 8.69
N ASN A 81 6.53 6.28 10.02
CA ASN A 81 6.28 7.52 10.75
C ASN A 81 7.54 8.39 10.72
N ASN A 82 7.34 9.71 10.60
CA ASN A 82 8.40 10.70 10.78
C ASN A 82 8.79 10.84 12.25
#